data_AF-A0A350PA52-F1
#
_entry.id   AF-A0A350PA52-F1
#
_cell.length_a   1.000
_cell.length_b   1.000
_cell.length_c   1.000
_cell.angle_alpha   90.00
_cell.angle_beta   90.00
_cell.angle_gamma   90.00
#
_symmetry.space_group_name_H-M   'P 1'
#
loop_
_entity.id
_entity.type
_entity.pdbx_description
1 polymer ?
#
loop_
_entity_poly.entity_id
_entity_poly.type
_entity_poly.pdbx_seq_one_letter_code
_entity_poly.pdbx_strand_id
1 'polypeptide(L)' 'KIRVGGIAPGVIGTDIIADMKPEAIDRMISAVPLRRLGKVEEMAHTLLYIIENDFFTGRIVEMDGGLRV' A
#
# COMPACT_ATOMS: atom_id res chain seq x y z
N LYS A 1 25.66 -3.52 10.69
CA LYS A 1 24.86 -2.29 10.46
C LYS A 1 23.44 -2.72 10.16
N ILE A 2 22.42 -2.00 10.61
CA ILE A 2 21.00 -2.33 10.40
C ILE A 2 20.39 -1.24 9.52
N ARG A 3 19.70 -1.63 8.43
CA ARG A 3 18.90 -0.72 7.59
C ARG A 3 17.48 -0.65 8.13
N VAL A 4 16.81 0.47 7.91
CA VAL A 4 15.40 0.66 8.30
C VAL A 4 14.64 1.21 7.11
N GLY A 5 13.49 0.63 6.79
CA GLY A 5 12.59 1.09 5.74
C GLY A 5 11.15 0.93 6.16
N GLY A 6 10.28 1.82 5.66
CA GLY A 6 8.85 1.77 5.90
C GLY A 6 8.05 1.72 4.62
N ILE A 7 6.83 1.19 4.71
CA ILE A 7 5.81 1.27 3.65
C ILE A 7 4.62 2.01 4.26
N ALA A 8 4.15 3.04 3.58
CA ALA A 8 2.91 3.73 3.90
C ALA A 8 1.85 3.30 2.87
N PRO A 9 1.08 2.23 3.14
CA PRO A 9 0.08 1.74 2.22
C PRO A 9 -1.15 2.65 2.21
N GLY A 10 -1.80 2.72 1.06
CA GLY A 10 -3.19 3.19 0.95
C GLY A 10 -4.18 2.08 1.34
N VAL A 11 -5.29 2.03 0.59
CA VAL A 11 -6.35 1.05 0.87
C VAL A 11 -6.02 -0.29 0.20
N ILE A 12 -5.71 -1.31 1.02
CA ILE A 12 -5.32 -2.65 0.55
C ILE A 12 -6.48 -3.63 0.78
N GLY A 13 -6.78 -4.45 -0.21
CA GLY A 13 -7.82 -5.49 -0.14
C GLY A 13 -7.42 -6.63 0.79
N THR A 14 -7.67 -6.47 2.09
CA THR A 14 -7.52 -7.50 3.12
C THR A 14 -8.90 -7.96 3.60
N ASP A 15 -8.94 -9.05 4.37
CA ASP A 15 -10.18 -9.59 4.94
C ASP A 15 -10.97 -8.55 5.76
N ILE A 16 -10.28 -7.62 6.42
CA ILE A 16 -10.90 -6.53 7.18
C ILE A 16 -11.76 -5.62 6.28
N ILE A 17 -11.34 -5.39 5.03
CA ILE A 17 -12.11 -4.60 4.08
C ILE A 17 -13.27 -5.41 3.50
N ALA A 18 -13.12 -6.73 3.39
CA ALA A 18 -14.18 -7.61 2.89
C ALA A 18 -15.43 -7.60 3.80
N ASP A 19 -15.26 -7.36 5.10
CA ASP A 19 -16.35 -7.25 6.07
C ASP A 19 -17.08 -5.89 6.05
N MET A 20 -16.62 -4.94 5.23
CA MET A 20 -17.25 -3.63 5.12
C MET A 20 -18.48 -3.66 4.21
N LYS A 21 -19.41 -2.73 4.45
CA LYS A 21 -20.56 -2.55 3.56
C LYS A 21 -20.09 -2.20 2.14
N PRO A 22 -20.71 -2.74 1.07
CA PRO A 22 -20.32 -2.47 -0.30
C PRO A 22 -20.20 -0.97 -0.63
N GLU A 23 -21.13 -0.14 -0.13
CA GLU A 23 -21.12 1.30 -0.40
C GLU A 23 -19.95 2.03 0.28
N ALA A 24 -19.36 1.46 1.33
CA ALA A 24 -18.14 1.99 1.93
C ALA A 24 -16.92 1.63 1.10
N ILE A 25 -16.86 0.40 0.58
CA ILE A 25 -15.80 -0.07 -0.32
C ILE A 25 -15.78 0.75 -1.62
N ASP A 26 -16.94 0.95 -2.24
CA ASP A 26 -17.08 1.73 -3.47
C ASP A 26 -16.62 3.19 -3.29
N ARG A 27 -16.91 3.79 -2.12
CA ARG A 27 -16.43 5.14 -1.77
C ARG A 27 -14.92 5.18 -1.62
N MET A 28 -14.29 4.18 -1.00
CA MET A 28 -12.83 4.09 -0.90
C MET A 28 -12.19 3.94 -2.29
N ILE A 29 -12.69 3.02 -3.11
CA ILE A 29 -12.23 2.81 -4.48
C ILE A 29 -12.35 4.10 -5.31
N SER A 30 -13.44 4.85 -5.10
CA SER A 30 -13.68 6.11 -5.80
C SER A 30 -12.74 7.25 -5.36
N ALA A 31 -12.17 7.19 -4.17
CA ALA A 31 -11.18 8.15 -3.70
C ALA A 31 -9.78 7.85 -4.23
N VAL A 32 -9.46 6.57 -4.49
CA VAL A 32 -8.16 6.16 -5.04
C VAL A 32 -8.09 6.48 -6.55
N PRO A 33 -7.09 7.25 -7.03
CA PRO A 33 -6.97 7.58 -8.45
C PRO A 33 -6.83 6.37 -9.39
N LEU A 34 -6.16 5.30 -8.96
CA LEU A 34 -6.10 4.03 -9.71
C LEU A 34 -7.42 3.24 -9.73
N ARG A 35 -8.48 3.72 -9.08
CA ARG A 35 -9.84 3.16 -9.09
C ARG A 35 -9.91 1.68 -8.70
N ARG A 36 -9.05 1.26 -7.77
CA ARG A 36 -9.05 -0.08 -7.18
C ARG A 36 -8.37 -0.09 -5.83
N LEU A 37 -8.61 -1.16 -5.08
CA LEU A 37 -7.80 -1.49 -3.92
C LEU A 37 -6.41 -1.98 -4.37
N GLY A 38 -5.40 -1.69 -3.56
CA GLY A 38 -4.10 -2.34 -3.67
C GLY A 38 -4.23 -3.82 -3.29
N LYS A 39 -3.35 -4.65 -3.84
CA LYS A 39 -3.28 -6.07 -3.52
C LYS A 39 -2.16 -6.35 -2.52
N VAL A 40 -2.28 -7.42 -1.74
CA VAL A 40 -1.25 -7.82 -0.78
C VAL A 40 0.06 -8.15 -1.49
N GLU A 41 0.01 -8.71 -2.70
CA GLU A 41 1.19 -9.03 -3.52
C GLU A 41 1.96 -7.77 -3.95
N GLU A 42 1.26 -6.65 -4.16
CA GLU A 42 1.89 -5.37 -4.51
C GLU A 42 2.65 -4.81 -3.30
N MET A 43 2.08 -4.94 -2.09
CA MET A 43 2.77 -4.60 -0.84
C MET A 43 4.00 -5.48 -0.62
N ALA A 44 3.88 -6.79 -0.88
CA ALA A 44 5.00 -7.72 -0.79
C ALA A 44 6.12 -7.37 -1.79
N HIS A 45 5.75 -6.95 -3.00
CA HIS A 45 6.72 -6.49 -3.99
C HIS A 45 7.45 -5.22 -3.55
N THR A 46 6.76 -4.25 -2.92
CA THR A 46 7.42 -3.09 -2.32
C THR A 46 8.35 -3.48 -1.16
N LEU A 47 7.98 -4.46 -0.35
CA LEU A 47 8.85 -5.00 0.70
C LEU A 47 10.11 -5.63 0.11
N LEU A 48 9.99 -6.43 -0.96
CA LEU A 48 11.13 -7.02 -1.66
C LEU A 48 12.09 -5.94 -2.18
N TYR A 49 11.57 -4.87 -2.79
CA TYR A 49 12.40 -3.72 -3.19
C TYR A 49 13.21 -3.14 -2.01
N ILE A 50 12.61 -2.95 -0.84
CA ILE A 50 13.30 -2.43 0.36
C ILE A 50 14.40 -3.40 0.82
N ILE A 51 14.12 -4.70 0.76
CA ILE A 51 15.06 -5.74 1.18
C ILE A 51 16.24 -5.83 0.21
N GLU A 52 15.98 -5.89 -1.09
CA GLU A 52 16.97 -6.10 -2.15
C GLU A 52 17.85 -4.86 -2.40
N ASN A 53 17.35 -3.66 -2.11
CA ASN A 53 18.12 -2.43 -2.26
C ASN A 53 18.97 -2.12 -1.03
N ASP A 54 20.26 -2.50 -1.07
CA ASP A 54 21.20 -2.27 0.03
C ASP A 54 21.53 -0.80 0.33
N PHE A 55 21.17 0.12 -0.57
CA PHE A 55 21.33 1.56 -0.34
C PHE A 55 20.05 2.21 0.22
N PHE A 56 18.95 1.45 0.38
CA PHE A 56 17.71 1.95 0.95
C PHE A 56 17.74 1.89 2.50
N THR A 57 17.71 3.05 3.14
CA THR A 57 17.55 3.17 4.60
C THR A 57 17.01 4.54 5.00
N GLY A 58 16.25 4.62 6.09
CA GLY A 58 15.72 5.86 6.64
C GLY A 58 14.61 6.52 5.81
N ARG A 59 13.97 5.74 4.91
CA ARG A 59 12.94 6.22 3.98
C ARG A 59 11.66 5.40 4.08
N ILE A 60 10.57 6.01 3.61
CA ILE A 60 9.24 5.42 3.52
C ILE A 60 8.83 5.42 2.05
N VAL A 61 8.28 4.30 1.57
CA VAL A 61 7.63 4.21 0.27
C VAL A 61 6.13 4.42 0.46
N GLU A 62 5.58 5.49 -0.11
CA GLU A 62 4.13 5.68 -0.21
C GLU A 62 3.60 4.77 -1.32
N MET A 63 2.71 3.84 -0.96
CA MET A 63 2.12 2.86 -1.87
C MET A 63 0.60 2.90 -1.73
N ASP A 64 -0.02 3.92 -2.28
CA ASP A 64 -1.43 4.24 -2.00
C ASP A 64 -2.30 4.44 -3.24
N GLY A 65 -1.78 4.14 -4.42
CA GLY A 65 -2.50 4.32 -5.68
C GLY A 65 -2.80 5.78 -6.02
N GLY A 66 -2.05 6.72 -5.45
CA GLY A 66 -2.21 8.17 -5.65
C GLY A 66 -3.21 8.81 -4.69
N LEU A 67 -3.53 8.18 -3.57
CA LEU A 67 -4.50 8.74 -2.63
C LEU A 67 -3.98 10.04 -1.98
N ARG A 68 -2.68 10.16 -1.79
CA ARG A 68 -1.99 11.32 -1.22
C ARG A 68 -1.12 12.00 -2.30
N VAL A 69 -1.76 12.77 -3.18
CA VAL A 69 -1.08 13.64 -4.17
C VAL A 69 -1.69 15.03 -4.14
#